data_AF-A0A6I6GQ63-F1
#
_entry.id   AF-A0A6I6GQ63-F1
#
_cell.length_a   1.000
_cell.length_b   1.000
_cell.length_c   1.000
_cell.angle_alpha   90.00
_cell.angle_beta   90.00
_cell.angle_gamma   90.00
#
_symmetry.space_group_name_H-M   'P 1'
#
loop_
_entity.id
_entity.type
_entity.pdbx_description
1 polymer ?
#
loop_
_entity_poly.entity_id
_entity_poly.type
_entity_poly.pdbx_seq_one_letter_code
_entity_poly.pdbx_strand_id
1 'polypeptide(L)'
;MRSRIFYAVFFCFQLCSMHVAAQSYVPEYGHPLSKAKEVVPIKAYAFPLADVRITQGVFYKALQLDSAYLMLLEPDRLLYRFYKNAGLPPKDSIYGGWESDGLSGHTLGHYLSAASLMYTSTGNAVLKQRVNDIVTALMQCQQARGTGYVGAIPNEDSIFAKVARGEIKSSGFDLNGGWSPWYTVHKVMAGLVDAYLYAHNEQALQVVEGMANWAYNTVNHLPDSTRLKMLNCEYGGMNDVLANLYSITGKQRYLDLSYKFTDEFVMGQLSKK
;
A
#
# COMPACT_ATOMS: atom_id res chain seq x y z
N MET A 1 -12.55 -72.44 1.76
CA MET A 1 -11.48 -71.57 1.24
C MET A 1 -12.12 -70.27 0.76
N ARG A 2 -11.97 -69.18 1.54
CA ARG A 2 -11.23 -67.94 1.18
C ARG A 2 -11.81 -67.22 -0.06
N SER A 3 -12.16 -65.94 -0.07
CA SER A 3 -12.04 -64.84 0.89
C SER A 3 -12.96 -63.71 0.42
N ARG A 4 -13.63 -63.01 1.34
CA ARG A 4 -14.31 -61.73 1.10
C ARG A 4 -13.24 -60.63 1.05
N ILE A 5 -13.38 -59.66 0.14
CA ILE A 5 -12.65 -58.39 0.21
C ILE A 5 -13.67 -57.27 0.09
N PHE A 6 -13.90 -56.59 1.21
CA PHE A 6 -14.58 -55.31 1.31
C PHE A 6 -13.56 -54.21 0.99
N TYR A 7 -13.86 -53.35 0.03
CA TYR A 7 -13.18 -52.05 -0.10
C TYR A 7 -14.13 -50.97 0.41
N ALA A 8 -13.92 -50.56 1.67
CA ALA A 8 -14.48 -49.33 2.20
C ALA A 8 -13.51 -48.20 1.86
N VAL A 9 -13.90 -47.34 0.91
CA VAL A 9 -13.17 -46.10 0.62
C VAL A 9 -13.71 -45.03 1.57
N PHE A 10 -12.98 -44.77 2.66
CA PHE A 10 -13.18 -43.59 3.49
C PHE A 10 -12.53 -42.40 2.77
N PHE A 11 -13.33 -41.55 2.14
CA PHE A 11 -12.86 -40.23 1.71
C PHE A 11 -12.93 -39.29 2.92
N CYS A 12 -11.78 -39.10 3.57
CA CYS A 12 -11.61 -38.12 4.62
C CYS A 12 -11.51 -36.73 3.96
N PHE A 13 -12.61 -35.98 3.91
CA PHE A 13 -12.56 -34.55 3.62
C PHE A 13 -11.95 -33.82 4.82
N GLN A 14 -10.63 -33.74 4.89
CA GLN A 14 -9.99 -32.68 5.66
C GLN A 14 -10.22 -31.38 4.90
N LEU A 15 -11.23 -30.62 5.32
CA LEU A 15 -11.26 -29.18 5.10
C LEU A 15 -10.05 -28.60 5.82
N CYS A 16 -8.92 -28.52 5.11
CA CYS A 16 -7.82 -27.65 5.49
C CYS A 16 -8.37 -26.23 5.43
N SER A 17 -8.86 -25.73 6.57
CA SER A 17 -9.09 -24.32 6.78
C SER A 17 -7.76 -23.63 6.53
N MET A 18 -7.53 -23.13 5.32
CA MET A 18 -6.37 -22.29 5.05
C MET A 18 -6.46 -21.11 6.02
N HIS A 19 -5.63 -21.12 7.04
CA HIS A 19 -5.53 -20.01 7.98
C HIS A 19 -5.02 -18.83 7.17
N VAL A 20 -5.89 -17.83 6.97
CA VAL A 20 -5.51 -16.56 6.36
C VAL A 20 -4.68 -15.82 7.42
N ALA A 21 -3.35 -15.96 7.35
CA ALA A 21 -2.42 -15.34 8.29
C ALA A 21 -2.18 -13.86 7.94
N ALA A 22 -3.13 -12.99 8.22
CA ALA A 22 -2.95 -11.56 7.93
C ALA A 22 -2.09 -10.87 8.99
N GLN A 23 -1.12 -10.06 8.56
CA GLN A 23 -0.27 -9.22 9.40
C GLN A 23 -0.84 -7.80 9.49
N SER A 24 -0.63 -7.13 10.61
CA SER A 24 -0.82 -5.69 10.74
C SER A 24 0.49 -4.90 10.89
N TYR A 25 0.42 -3.58 10.71
CA TYR A 25 1.52 -2.65 11.04
C TYR A 25 1.88 -2.66 12.54
N VAL A 26 0.95 -3.10 13.38
CA VAL A 26 1.13 -3.22 14.83
C VAL A 26 1.75 -4.57 15.19
N PRO A 27 2.53 -4.64 16.29
CA PRO A 27 3.13 -5.89 16.74
C PRO A 27 2.05 -6.93 17.06
N GLU A 28 2.15 -8.08 16.39
CA GLU A 28 1.35 -9.27 16.63
C GLU A 28 2.24 -10.37 17.21
N TYR A 29 1.70 -11.14 18.14
CA TYR A 29 2.49 -12.16 18.85
C TYR A 29 2.90 -13.28 17.90
N GLY A 30 4.21 -13.46 17.69
CA GLY A 30 4.77 -14.60 16.94
C GLY A 30 4.56 -14.56 15.42
N HIS A 31 4.33 -13.38 14.82
CA HIS A 31 3.98 -13.29 13.40
C HIS A 31 5.21 -13.44 12.46
N PRO A 32 5.15 -14.30 11.42
CA PRO A 32 6.31 -14.71 10.61
C PRO A 32 6.83 -13.65 9.61
N LEU A 33 6.06 -12.60 9.31
CA LEU A 33 6.41 -11.62 8.26
C LEU A 33 7.23 -10.43 8.76
N SER A 34 7.28 -10.17 10.07
CA SER A 34 8.18 -9.15 10.62
C SER A 34 9.62 -9.67 10.58
N LYS A 35 10.48 -8.92 9.90
CA LYS A 35 11.92 -9.20 9.77
C LYS A 35 12.77 -8.28 10.64
N ALA A 36 12.23 -7.14 11.09
CA ALA A 36 12.92 -6.26 12.02
C ALA A 36 12.95 -6.87 13.42
N LYS A 37 14.12 -6.79 14.07
CA LYS A 37 14.27 -7.20 15.46
C LYS A 37 13.67 -6.17 16.39
N GLU A 38 12.94 -6.63 17.38
CA GLU A 38 12.48 -5.79 18.49
C GLU A 38 13.70 -5.26 19.25
N VAL A 39 13.78 -3.93 19.41
CA VAL A 39 14.84 -3.25 20.16
C VAL A 39 14.35 -2.71 21.50
N VAL A 40 13.05 -2.81 21.76
CA VAL A 40 12.39 -2.46 23.02
C VAL A 40 11.38 -3.55 23.38
N PRO A 41 11.13 -3.83 24.67
CA PRO A 41 10.13 -4.82 25.06
C PRO A 41 8.71 -4.42 24.63
N ILE A 42 8.04 -5.30 23.89
CA ILE A 42 6.62 -5.13 23.55
C ILE A 42 5.75 -5.40 24.78
N LYS A 43 4.93 -4.41 25.15
CA LYS A 43 4.04 -4.47 26.33
C LYS A 43 2.64 -5.00 26.02
N ALA A 44 2.22 -4.92 24.77
CA ALA A 44 0.92 -5.37 24.30
C ALA A 44 1.00 -5.74 22.81
N TYR A 45 0.28 -6.78 22.43
CA TYR A 45 0.13 -7.22 21.05
C TYR A 45 -1.29 -6.95 20.58
N ALA A 46 -1.43 -6.63 19.29
CA ALA A 46 -2.73 -6.58 18.65
C ALA A 46 -3.26 -8.00 18.36
N PHE A 47 -4.58 -8.13 18.28
CA PHE A 47 -5.19 -9.31 17.69
C PHE A 47 -5.07 -9.22 16.17
N PRO A 48 -4.68 -10.31 15.48
CA PRO A 48 -4.72 -10.35 14.03
C PRO A 48 -6.12 -10.03 13.52
N LEU A 49 -6.21 -9.23 12.44
CA LEU A 49 -7.51 -8.82 11.90
C LEU A 49 -8.35 -10.03 11.43
N ALA A 50 -7.69 -11.11 11.01
CA ALA A 50 -8.35 -12.36 10.65
C ALA A 50 -9.01 -13.07 11.84
N ASP A 51 -8.58 -12.80 13.07
CA ASP A 51 -9.04 -13.46 14.29
C ASP A 51 -10.19 -12.70 14.98
N VAL A 52 -10.47 -11.47 14.55
CA VAL A 52 -11.56 -10.65 15.09
C VAL A 52 -12.71 -10.60 14.08
N ARG A 53 -13.92 -10.94 14.55
CA ARG A 53 -15.14 -10.93 13.73
C ARG A 53 -16.22 -10.08 14.38
N ILE A 54 -16.69 -9.10 13.63
CA ILE A 54 -17.86 -8.30 13.99
C ILE A 54 -19.08 -9.01 13.43
N THR A 55 -19.98 -9.47 14.29
CA THR A 55 -21.12 -10.33 13.88
C THR A 55 -22.48 -9.64 13.94
N GLN A 56 -22.60 -8.53 14.69
CA GLN A 56 -23.84 -7.80 14.88
C GLN A 56 -23.61 -6.36 15.38
N GLY A 57 -24.68 -5.57 15.49
CA GLY A 57 -24.65 -4.21 16.04
C GLY A 57 -24.26 -3.14 15.01
N VAL A 58 -24.00 -1.92 15.50
CA VAL A 58 -23.77 -0.74 14.65
C VAL A 58 -22.50 -0.86 13.80
N PHE A 59 -21.45 -1.50 14.32
CA PHE A 59 -20.21 -1.72 13.58
C PHE A 59 -20.37 -2.77 12.49
N TYR A 60 -21.20 -3.80 12.70
CA TYR A 60 -21.52 -4.77 11.64
C TYR A 60 -22.26 -4.09 10.50
N LYS A 61 -23.25 -3.24 10.82
CA LYS A 61 -23.96 -2.44 9.82
C LYS A 61 -23.02 -1.53 9.03
N ALA A 62 -22.09 -0.85 9.71
CA ALA A 62 -21.09 -0.02 9.06
C ALA A 62 -20.18 -0.84 8.12
N LEU A 63 -19.70 -2.00 8.57
CA LEU A 63 -18.90 -2.93 7.76
C LEU A 63 -19.65 -3.40 6.51
N GLN A 64 -20.94 -3.73 6.63
CA GLN A 64 -21.75 -4.15 5.47
C GLN A 64 -21.94 -3.01 4.46
N LEU A 65 -22.17 -1.78 4.92
CA LEU A 65 -22.32 -0.61 4.07
C LEU A 65 -21.02 -0.25 3.35
N ASP A 66 -19.89 -0.30 4.06
CA ASP A 66 -18.57 -0.06 3.48
C ASP A 66 -18.21 -1.15 2.46
N SER A 67 -18.46 -2.42 2.78
CA SER A 67 -18.26 -3.52 1.83
C SER A 67 -19.09 -3.32 0.56
N ALA A 68 -20.36 -2.92 0.69
CA ALA A 68 -21.20 -2.62 -0.46
C ALA A 68 -20.66 -1.43 -1.28
N TYR A 69 -20.17 -0.38 -0.62
CA TYR A 69 -19.57 0.77 -1.31
C TYR A 69 -18.30 0.38 -2.08
N LEU A 70 -17.41 -0.42 -1.48
CA LEU A 70 -16.21 -0.92 -2.16
C LEU A 70 -16.53 -1.75 -3.41
N MET A 71 -17.69 -2.42 -3.43
CA MET A 71 -18.15 -3.17 -4.60
C MET A 71 -18.66 -2.29 -5.74
N LEU A 72 -19.12 -1.06 -5.44
CA LEU A 72 -19.59 -0.09 -6.46
C LEU A 72 -18.44 0.58 -7.22
N LEU A 73 -17.24 0.60 -6.65
CA LEU A 73 -16.08 1.19 -7.30
C LEU A 73 -15.51 0.24 -8.35
N GLU A 74 -15.14 0.78 -9.51
CA GLU A 74 -14.61 0.05 -10.66
C GLU A 74 -13.09 0.22 -10.74
N PRO A 75 -12.30 -0.84 -10.50
CA PRO A 75 -10.84 -0.77 -10.48
C PRO A 75 -10.22 -0.22 -11.77
N ASP A 76 -10.74 -0.59 -12.94
CA ASP A 76 -10.17 -0.17 -14.23
C ASP A 76 -10.27 1.36 -14.45
N ARG A 77 -11.28 2.00 -13.87
CA ARG A 77 -11.43 3.46 -13.89
C ARG A 77 -10.43 4.15 -12.96
N LEU A 78 -10.16 3.57 -11.79
CA LEU A 78 -9.11 4.04 -10.87
C LEU A 78 -7.70 3.82 -11.45
N LEU A 79 -7.52 2.79 -12.27
CA LEU A 79 -6.26 2.47 -12.94
C LEU A 79 -5.99 3.33 -14.19
N TYR A 80 -6.96 4.14 -14.64
CA TYR A 80 -6.88 4.87 -15.91
C TYR A 80 -5.55 5.62 -16.13
N ARG A 81 -5.15 6.47 -15.19
CA ARG A 81 -3.92 7.26 -15.33
C ARG A 81 -2.64 6.46 -15.10
N PHE A 82 -2.70 5.37 -14.35
CA PHE A 82 -1.55 4.46 -14.22
C PHE A 82 -1.18 3.84 -15.56
N TYR A 83 -2.19 3.33 -16.30
CA TYR A 83 -2.00 2.85 -17.67
C TYR A 83 -1.49 3.98 -18.58
N LYS A 84 -2.15 5.14 -18.56
CA LYS A 84 -1.78 6.28 -19.40
C LYS A 84 -0.34 6.75 -19.16
N ASN A 85 0.07 6.94 -17.90
CA ASN A 85 1.42 7.37 -17.53
C ASN A 85 2.47 6.29 -17.83
N ALA A 86 2.08 5.02 -17.88
CA ALA A 86 2.94 3.93 -18.32
C ALA A 86 3.02 3.76 -19.86
N GLY A 87 2.34 4.60 -20.64
CA GLY A 87 2.28 4.45 -22.10
C GLY A 87 1.44 3.26 -22.57
N LEU A 88 0.59 2.72 -21.69
CA LEU A 88 -0.30 1.59 -21.95
C LEU A 88 -1.74 2.08 -22.20
N PRO A 89 -2.56 1.36 -22.99
CA PRO A 89 -3.94 1.74 -23.23
C PRO A 89 -4.79 1.59 -21.95
N PRO A 90 -5.48 2.64 -21.49
CA PRO A 90 -6.43 2.51 -20.38
C PRO A 90 -7.61 1.59 -20.74
N LYS A 91 -8.13 0.88 -19.74
CA LYS A 91 -9.21 -0.12 -19.92
C LYS A 91 -10.63 0.45 -19.81
N ASP A 92 -10.77 1.60 -19.16
CA ASP A 92 -12.04 2.30 -19.00
C ASP A 92 -11.78 3.82 -18.97
N SER A 93 -12.78 4.62 -18.66
CA SER A 93 -12.75 6.06 -18.48
C SER A 93 -12.32 6.44 -17.07
N ILE A 94 -11.65 7.61 -16.96
CA ILE A 94 -11.27 8.15 -15.66
C ILE A 94 -12.50 8.43 -14.78
N TYR A 95 -12.33 8.32 -13.46
CA TYR A 95 -13.27 8.91 -12.51
C TYR A 95 -13.20 10.45 -12.56
N GLY A 96 -14.32 11.09 -12.21
CA GLY A 96 -14.36 12.55 -12.01
C GLY A 96 -13.79 12.97 -10.66
N GLY A 97 -14.01 14.22 -10.29
CA GLY A 97 -13.51 14.78 -9.03
C GLY A 97 -11.99 14.77 -8.98
N TRP A 98 -11.41 14.49 -7.82
CA TRP A 98 -9.96 14.62 -7.62
C TRP A 98 -9.12 13.68 -8.49
N GLU A 99 -9.69 12.57 -8.97
CA GLU A 99 -9.06 11.70 -9.97
C GLU A 99 -8.88 12.40 -11.33
N SER A 100 -9.82 13.27 -11.75
CA SER A 100 -9.63 14.10 -12.94
C SER A 100 -8.90 15.41 -12.66
N ASP A 101 -9.00 15.95 -11.45
CA ASP A 101 -8.66 17.35 -11.15
C ASP A 101 -7.20 17.56 -10.69
N GLY A 102 -6.46 16.50 -10.35
CA GLY A 102 -5.02 16.64 -10.09
C GLY A 102 -4.41 15.65 -9.10
N LEU A 103 -5.23 14.98 -8.28
CA LEU A 103 -4.78 14.08 -7.21
C LEU A 103 -4.88 12.59 -7.60
N SER A 104 -4.94 12.29 -8.89
CA SER A 104 -5.21 10.93 -9.39
C SER A 104 -4.26 9.88 -8.85
N GLY A 105 -4.83 8.73 -8.52
CA GLY A 105 -4.15 7.60 -7.89
C GLY A 105 -4.30 7.55 -6.38
N HIS A 106 -4.66 8.65 -5.73
CA HIS A 106 -4.90 8.66 -4.29
C HIS A 106 -6.06 7.74 -3.91
N THR A 107 -7.14 7.71 -4.71
CA THR A 107 -8.30 6.86 -4.45
C THR A 107 -7.96 5.40 -4.67
N LEU A 108 -7.17 5.06 -5.71
CA LEU A 108 -6.72 3.68 -5.92
C LEU A 108 -5.91 3.17 -4.72
N GLY A 109 -4.99 3.98 -4.19
CA GLY A 109 -4.20 3.62 -3.02
C GLY A 109 -5.07 3.30 -1.80
N HIS A 110 -6.01 4.19 -1.47
CA HIS A 110 -6.98 3.97 -0.39
C HIS A 110 -7.89 2.76 -0.65
N TYR A 111 -8.35 2.60 -1.88
CA TYR A 111 -9.19 1.47 -2.28
C TYR A 111 -8.47 0.14 -2.09
N LEU A 112 -7.19 0.07 -2.47
CA LEU A 112 -6.38 -1.13 -2.33
C LEU A 112 -6.19 -1.52 -0.85
N SER A 113 -5.93 -0.55 0.03
CA SER A 113 -5.93 -0.75 1.49
C SER A 113 -7.28 -1.27 2.00
N ALA A 114 -8.37 -0.56 1.66
CA ALA A 114 -9.71 -0.88 2.14
C ALA A 114 -10.18 -2.26 1.68
N ALA A 115 -9.97 -2.62 0.41
CA ALA A 115 -10.30 -3.93 -0.13
C ALA A 115 -9.49 -5.05 0.53
N SER A 116 -8.21 -4.82 0.82
CA SER A 116 -7.34 -5.79 1.49
C SER A 116 -7.80 -6.06 2.93
N LEU A 117 -8.04 -4.99 3.70
CA LEU A 117 -8.55 -5.07 5.08
C LEU A 117 -9.95 -5.70 5.16
N MET A 118 -10.85 -5.31 4.25
CA MET A 118 -12.21 -5.84 4.17
C MET A 118 -12.19 -7.33 3.82
N TYR A 119 -11.34 -7.76 2.88
CA TYR A 119 -11.15 -9.18 2.59
C TYR A 119 -10.71 -9.96 3.83
N THR A 120 -9.67 -9.52 4.54
CA THR A 120 -9.19 -10.22 5.74
C THR A 120 -10.26 -10.32 6.84
N SER A 121 -11.06 -9.27 6.97
CA SER A 121 -12.10 -9.18 8.01
C SER A 121 -13.33 -10.03 7.71
N THR A 122 -13.64 -10.28 6.45
CA THR A 122 -14.92 -10.88 6.02
C THR A 122 -14.80 -12.16 5.21
N GLY A 123 -13.62 -12.43 4.64
CA GLY A 123 -13.41 -13.49 3.66
C GLY A 123 -13.99 -13.20 2.27
N ASN A 124 -14.36 -11.95 1.95
CA ASN A 124 -14.95 -11.60 0.66
C ASN A 124 -13.97 -11.85 -0.51
N ALA A 125 -14.19 -12.95 -1.23
CA ALA A 125 -13.33 -13.40 -2.31
C ALA A 125 -13.32 -12.46 -3.53
N VAL A 126 -14.38 -11.69 -3.76
CA VAL A 126 -14.42 -10.73 -4.88
C VAL A 126 -13.47 -9.56 -4.61
N LEU A 127 -13.45 -9.03 -3.39
CA LEU A 127 -12.49 -7.99 -3.02
C LEU A 127 -11.05 -8.51 -3.07
N LYS A 128 -10.80 -9.76 -2.67
CA LYS A 128 -9.48 -10.39 -2.85
C LYS A 128 -9.07 -10.46 -4.31
N GLN A 129 -9.98 -10.83 -5.20
CA GLN A 129 -9.70 -10.86 -6.64
C GLN A 129 -9.38 -9.45 -7.16
N ARG A 130 -10.17 -8.43 -6.77
CA ARG A 130 -9.91 -7.04 -7.15
C ARG A 130 -8.54 -6.54 -6.68
N VAL A 131 -8.13 -6.88 -5.46
CA VAL A 131 -6.77 -6.58 -4.95
C VAL A 131 -5.72 -7.21 -5.87
N ASN A 132 -5.85 -8.48 -6.21
CA ASN A 132 -4.90 -9.18 -7.08
C ASN A 132 -4.83 -8.57 -8.49
N ASP A 133 -5.98 -8.21 -9.06
CA ASP A 133 -6.06 -7.62 -10.39
C ASP A 133 -5.42 -6.22 -10.42
N ILE A 134 -5.66 -5.41 -9.40
CA ILE A 134 -5.04 -4.09 -9.25
C ILE A 134 -3.52 -4.23 -9.12
N VAL A 135 -3.03 -5.11 -8.25
CA VAL A 135 -1.58 -5.32 -8.08
C VAL A 135 -0.94 -5.80 -9.39
N THR A 136 -1.61 -6.69 -10.12
CA THR A 136 -1.14 -7.15 -11.43
C THR A 136 -1.04 -6.00 -12.43
N ALA A 137 -2.07 -5.15 -12.49
CA ALA A 137 -2.07 -3.98 -13.36
C ALA A 137 -0.98 -2.95 -12.98
N LEU A 138 -0.78 -2.70 -11.69
CA LEU A 138 0.28 -1.82 -11.20
C LEU A 138 1.67 -2.39 -11.54
N MET A 139 1.88 -3.70 -11.40
CA MET A 139 3.13 -4.35 -11.79
C MET A 139 3.39 -4.19 -13.30
N GLN A 140 2.37 -4.41 -14.15
CA GLN A 140 2.49 -4.19 -15.59
C GLN A 140 2.88 -2.75 -15.93
N CYS A 141 2.22 -1.77 -15.30
CA CYS A 141 2.52 -0.35 -15.49
C CYS A 141 3.94 -0.01 -15.03
N GLN A 142 4.36 -0.50 -13.87
CA GLN A 142 5.70 -0.28 -13.33
C GLN A 142 6.79 -0.87 -14.25
N GLN A 143 6.56 -2.07 -14.77
CA GLN A 143 7.48 -2.74 -15.71
C GLN A 143 7.58 -1.99 -17.03
N ALA A 144 6.44 -1.55 -17.59
CA ALA A 144 6.43 -0.75 -18.82
C ALA A 144 7.19 0.57 -18.66
N ARG A 145 7.12 1.20 -17.49
CA ARG A 145 7.89 2.43 -17.18
C ARG A 145 9.38 2.16 -17.00
N GLY A 146 9.76 1.01 -16.44
CA GLY A 146 11.16 0.61 -16.26
C GLY A 146 11.96 1.43 -15.24
N THR A 147 11.31 2.36 -14.52
CA THR A 147 11.96 3.25 -13.53
C THR A 147 11.87 2.76 -12.09
N GLY A 148 11.05 1.73 -11.84
CA GLY A 148 10.63 1.32 -10.50
C GLY A 148 9.46 2.15 -9.94
N TYR A 149 9.06 3.23 -10.59
CA TYR A 149 7.90 4.02 -10.18
C TYR A 149 6.63 3.63 -10.94
N VAL A 150 5.51 3.58 -10.22
CA VAL A 150 4.17 3.48 -10.79
C VAL A 150 3.27 4.52 -10.13
N GLY A 151 2.58 5.33 -10.93
CA GLY A 151 1.83 6.48 -10.48
C GLY A 151 0.77 6.91 -11.49
N ALA A 152 -0.14 7.75 -11.03
CA ALA A 152 -1.22 8.34 -11.82
C ALA A 152 -1.20 9.87 -11.79
N ILE A 153 -0.18 10.46 -11.18
CA ILE A 153 -0.11 11.91 -10.96
C ILE A 153 0.11 12.59 -12.32
N PRO A 154 -0.69 13.62 -12.68
CA PRO A 154 -0.46 14.33 -13.92
C PRO A 154 0.92 15.00 -13.91
N ASN A 155 1.67 14.85 -15.02
CA ASN A 155 3.03 15.37 -15.18
C ASN A 155 4.06 14.85 -14.16
N GLU A 156 3.83 13.66 -13.59
CA GLU A 156 4.67 13.06 -12.55
C GLU A 156 6.16 13.03 -12.89
N ASP A 157 6.50 12.68 -14.13
CA ASP A 157 7.90 12.62 -14.58
C ASP A 157 8.58 13.99 -14.50
N SER A 158 7.87 15.06 -14.88
CA SER A 158 8.43 16.42 -14.76
C SER A 158 8.53 16.86 -13.30
N ILE A 159 7.55 16.53 -12.46
CA ILE A 159 7.52 16.92 -11.04
C ILE A 159 8.71 16.29 -10.33
N PHE A 160 8.85 14.97 -10.43
CA PHE A 160 9.89 14.23 -9.71
C PHE A 160 11.27 14.39 -10.34
N ALA A 161 11.40 14.62 -11.65
CA ALA A 161 12.70 14.97 -12.24
C ALA A 161 13.25 16.30 -11.70
N LYS A 162 12.37 17.30 -11.46
CA LYS A 162 12.78 18.55 -10.80
C LYS A 162 13.21 18.30 -9.35
N VAL A 163 12.44 17.49 -8.61
CA VAL A 163 12.82 17.08 -7.24
C VAL A 163 14.19 16.41 -7.23
N ALA A 164 14.44 15.44 -8.11
CA ALA A 164 15.72 14.74 -8.21
C ALA A 164 16.90 15.67 -8.54
N ARG A 165 16.68 16.78 -9.24
CA ARG A 165 17.70 17.81 -9.48
C ARG A 165 17.83 18.86 -8.36
N GLY A 166 17.03 18.75 -7.31
CA GLY A 166 16.98 19.74 -6.22
C GLY A 166 16.23 21.03 -6.58
N GLU A 167 15.52 21.05 -7.70
CA GLU A 167 14.67 22.16 -8.12
C GLU A 167 13.32 22.06 -7.38
N ILE A 168 13.23 22.71 -6.22
CA ILE A 168 12.05 22.63 -5.34
C ILE A 168 11.31 23.96 -5.29
N LYS A 169 10.08 23.98 -5.82
CA LYS A 169 9.05 24.96 -5.53
C LYS A 169 7.94 24.25 -4.76
N SER A 170 7.73 24.64 -3.51
CA SER A 170 6.87 23.90 -2.60
C SER A 170 6.14 24.83 -1.64
N SER A 171 4.81 24.65 -1.50
CA SER A 171 3.98 25.38 -0.55
C SER A 171 2.64 24.66 -0.35
N GLY A 172 2.29 24.34 0.90
CA GLY A 172 0.97 23.79 1.26
C GLY A 172 0.69 22.45 0.58
N PHE A 173 -0.06 22.47 -0.52
CA PHE A 173 -0.41 21.29 -1.31
C PHE A 173 0.25 21.28 -2.70
N ASP A 174 1.13 22.24 -3.01
CA ASP A 174 1.85 22.29 -4.30
C ASP A 174 3.30 21.84 -4.13
N LEU A 175 3.73 20.91 -4.99
CA LEU A 175 5.13 20.63 -5.25
C LEU A 175 5.38 20.65 -6.75
N ASN A 176 6.12 21.66 -7.20
CA ASN A 176 6.50 21.86 -8.59
C ASN A 176 5.31 21.89 -9.58
N GLY A 177 4.16 22.40 -9.14
CA GLY A 177 2.92 22.44 -9.92
C GLY A 177 2.05 21.18 -9.81
N GLY A 178 2.46 20.21 -8.99
CA GLY A 178 1.69 19.00 -8.70
C GLY A 178 0.95 19.12 -7.37
N TRP A 179 -0.29 18.64 -7.32
CA TRP A 179 -1.08 18.58 -6.10
C TRP A 179 -0.64 17.39 -5.23
N SER A 180 -0.07 17.68 -4.05
CA SER A 180 0.37 16.74 -3.00
C SER A 180 0.95 15.43 -3.56
N PRO A 181 1.99 15.47 -4.41
CA PRO A 181 2.43 14.30 -5.14
C PRO A 181 3.01 13.22 -4.20
N TRP A 182 3.76 13.58 -3.16
CA TRP A 182 4.26 12.60 -2.18
C TRP A 182 3.13 11.99 -1.33
N TYR A 183 2.08 12.75 -1.01
CA TYR A 183 0.88 12.18 -0.39
C TYR A 183 0.25 11.09 -1.25
N THR A 184 0.19 11.31 -2.57
CA THR A 184 -0.40 10.36 -3.52
C THR A 184 0.48 9.12 -3.68
N VAL A 185 1.80 9.29 -3.78
CA VAL A 185 2.78 8.19 -3.72
C VAL A 185 2.58 7.37 -2.45
N HIS A 186 2.44 8.02 -1.29
CA HIS A 186 2.20 7.36 -0.02
C HIS A 186 0.93 6.48 -0.06
N LYS A 187 -0.20 6.95 -0.60
CA LYS A 187 -1.42 6.11 -0.65
C LYS A 187 -1.24 4.86 -1.46
N VAL A 188 -0.59 4.96 -2.62
CA VAL A 188 -0.32 3.80 -3.46
C VAL A 188 0.63 2.83 -2.75
N MET A 189 1.69 3.33 -2.12
CA MET A 189 2.61 2.50 -1.34
C MET A 189 1.91 1.81 -0.16
N ALA A 190 1.08 2.53 0.60
CA ALA A 190 0.34 1.98 1.73
C ALA A 190 -0.63 0.88 1.30
N GLY A 191 -1.38 1.11 0.21
CA GLY A 191 -2.25 0.09 -0.39
C GLY A 191 -1.49 -1.16 -0.81
N LEU A 192 -0.30 -1.02 -1.40
CA LEU A 192 0.53 -2.17 -1.79
C LEU A 192 1.08 -2.93 -0.58
N VAL A 193 1.51 -2.22 0.47
CA VAL A 193 1.89 -2.87 1.73
C VAL A 193 0.70 -3.61 2.33
N ASP A 194 -0.48 -3.00 2.38
CA ASP A 194 -1.70 -3.65 2.87
C ASP A 194 -2.09 -4.88 2.04
N ALA A 195 -1.95 -4.82 0.72
CA ALA A 195 -2.20 -5.97 -0.15
C ALA A 195 -1.24 -7.13 0.14
N TYR A 196 0.02 -6.84 0.47
CA TYR A 196 0.96 -7.86 0.91
C TYR A 196 0.59 -8.43 2.29
N LEU A 197 0.32 -7.55 3.27
CA LEU A 197 0.10 -7.96 4.67
C LEU A 197 -1.24 -8.66 4.90
N TYR A 198 -2.33 -8.13 4.32
CA TYR A 198 -3.69 -8.56 4.61
C TYR A 198 -4.26 -9.45 3.49
N ALA A 199 -3.88 -9.17 2.25
CA ALA A 199 -4.28 -9.97 1.11
C ALA A 199 -3.19 -10.95 0.64
N HIS A 200 -2.08 -11.14 1.35
CA HIS A 200 -1.04 -12.13 1.02
C HIS A 200 -0.54 -12.04 -0.43
N ASN A 201 -0.50 -10.84 -1.00
CA ASN A 201 -0.09 -10.64 -2.37
C ASN A 201 1.41 -10.35 -2.44
N GLU A 202 2.21 -11.39 -2.74
CA GLU A 202 3.68 -11.30 -2.86
C GLU A 202 4.14 -10.34 -3.97
N GLN A 203 3.35 -10.18 -5.04
CA GLN A 203 3.67 -9.22 -6.10
C GLN A 203 3.56 -7.78 -5.60
N ALA A 204 2.67 -7.51 -4.64
CA ALA A 204 2.51 -6.17 -4.08
C ALA A 204 3.80 -5.72 -3.36
N LEU A 205 4.49 -6.65 -2.68
CA LEU A 205 5.79 -6.38 -2.08
C LEU A 205 6.82 -5.98 -3.16
N GLN A 206 6.89 -6.72 -4.28
CA GLN A 206 7.82 -6.40 -5.37
C GLN A 206 7.57 -5.00 -5.94
N VAL A 207 6.30 -4.63 -6.14
CA VAL A 207 5.94 -3.31 -6.67
C VAL A 207 6.31 -2.20 -5.69
N VAL A 208 5.97 -2.32 -4.40
CA VAL A 208 6.28 -1.27 -3.42
C VAL A 208 7.78 -1.15 -3.15
N GLU A 209 8.53 -2.25 -3.21
CA GLU A 209 10.00 -2.20 -3.15
C GLU A 209 10.58 -1.43 -4.34
N GLY A 210 10.03 -1.63 -5.55
CA GLY A 210 10.37 -0.82 -6.72
C GLY A 210 10.15 0.67 -6.47
N MET A 211 8.99 1.04 -5.92
CA MET A 211 8.65 2.43 -5.59
C MET A 211 9.57 3.01 -4.52
N ALA A 212 9.90 2.24 -3.48
CA ALA A 212 10.80 2.67 -2.42
C ALA A 212 12.23 2.89 -2.93
N ASN A 213 12.72 2.02 -3.82
CA ASN A 213 14.03 2.19 -4.45
C ASN A 213 14.06 3.41 -5.38
N TRP A 214 12.98 3.65 -6.14
CA TRP A 214 12.83 4.87 -6.93
C TRP A 214 12.81 6.13 -6.05
N ALA A 215 12.06 6.13 -4.95
CA ALA A 215 11.99 7.24 -4.01
C ALA A 215 13.37 7.51 -3.38
N TYR A 216 14.09 6.46 -2.99
CA TYR A 216 15.47 6.55 -2.50
C TYR A 216 16.37 7.29 -3.48
N ASN A 217 16.39 6.86 -4.74
CA ASN A 217 17.21 7.48 -5.78
C ASN A 217 16.78 8.92 -6.09
N THR A 218 15.53 9.27 -5.83
CA THR A 218 14.99 10.62 -6.06
C THR A 218 15.43 11.61 -4.99
N VAL A 219 15.55 11.21 -3.72
CA VAL A 219 15.74 12.17 -2.61
C VAL A 219 17.00 11.97 -1.79
N ASN A 220 17.64 10.79 -1.82
CA ASN A 220 18.70 10.47 -0.85
C ASN A 220 19.95 11.35 -1.00
N HIS A 221 20.28 11.78 -2.22
CA HIS A 221 21.44 12.64 -2.50
C HIS A 221 21.16 14.13 -2.23
N LEU A 222 19.90 14.52 -1.97
CA LEU A 222 19.56 15.92 -1.75
C LEU A 222 20.04 16.38 -0.36
N PRO A 223 20.66 17.57 -0.25
CA PRO A 223 21.02 18.12 1.04
C PRO A 223 19.76 18.45 1.85
N ASP A 224 19.85 18.38 3.18
CA ASP A 224 18.70 18.61 4.06
C ASP A 224 18.03 19.97 3.82
N SER A 225 18.79 21.02 3.51
CA SER A 225 18.26 22.34 3.19
C SER A 225 17.33 22.37 1.97
N THR A 226 17.49 21.43 1.03
CA THR A 226 16.64 21.27 -0.15
C THR A 226 15.52 20.28 0.11
N ARG A 227 15.84 19.14 0.71
CA ARG A 227 14.86 18.12 1.10
C ARG A 227 13.81 18.66 2.06
N LEU A 228 14.18 19.45 3.07
CA LEU A 228 13.22 20.01 4.01
C LEU A 228 12.25 21.00 3.33
N LYS A 229 12.70 21.75 2.31
CA LYS A 229 11.79 22.59 1.50
C LYS A 229 10.74 21.76 0.77
N MET A 230 11.10 20.56 0.30
CA MET A 230 10.15 19.65 -0.35
C MET A 230 9.02 19.27 0.61
N LEU A 231 9.35 19.02 1.89
CA LEU A 231 8.40 18.65 2.93
C LEU A 231 7.46 19.79 3.40
N ASN A 232 7.61 21.01 2.87
CA ASN A 232 6.60 22.06 3.03
C ASN A 232 5.30 21.75 2.27
N CYS A 233 5.35 20.85 1.29
CA CYS A 233 4.19 20.31 0.62
C CYS A 233 3.75 19.04 1.36
N GLU A 234 2.46 18.83 1.49
CA GLU A 234 1.89 17.61 2.05
C GLU A 234 2.51 16.35 1.42
N TYR A 235 3.08 15.49 2.28
CA TYR A 235 3.72 14.24 1.91
C TYR A 235 3.03 13.00 2.51
N GLY A 236 1.90 13.20 3.19
CA GLY A 236 1.21 12.12 3.91
C GLY A 236 2.11 11.43 4.95
N GLY A 237 2.07 10.11 5.01
CA GLY A 237 2.87 9.25 5.88
C GLY A 237 3.96 8.52 5.11
N MET A 238 4.71 9.21 4.23
CA MET A 238 5.85 8.60 3.53
C MET A 238 6.88 8.02 4.51
N ASN A 239 7.13 8.70 5.63
CA ASN A 239 7.96 8.18 6.71
C ASN A 239 7.40 6.87 7.28
N ASP A 240 6.11 6.84 7.60
CA ASP A 240 5.44 5.68 8.19
C ASP A 240 5.47 4.46 7.25
N VAL A 241 5.02 4.61 6.00
CA VAL A 241 4.99 3.48 5.05
C VAL A 241 6.37 2.90 4.74
N LEU A 242 7.42 3.73 4.77
CA LEU A 242 8.80 3.28 4.57
C LEU A 242 9.36 2.55 5.81
N ALA A 243 9.01 3.00 7.01
CA ALA A 243 9.34 2.29 8.24
C ALA A 243 8.60 0.94 8.32
N ASN A 244 7.34 0.89 7.89
CA ASN A 244 6.57 -0.34 7.75
C ASN A 244 7.19 -1.27 6.69
N LEU A 245 7.64 -0.73 5.56
CA LEU A 245 8.34 -1.54 4.56
C LEU A 245 9.66 -2.11 5.11
N TYR A 246 10.39 -1.33 5.91
CA TYR A 246 11.56 -1.85 6.63
C TYR A 246 11.18 -3.01 7.56
N SER A 247 10.10 -2.90 8.33
CA SER A 247 9.72 -3.92 9.30
C SER A 247 9.48 -5.29 8.64
N ILE A 248 8.89 -5.31 7.44
CA ILE A 248 8.56 -6.55 6.71
C ILE A 248 9.66 -7.05 5.77
N THR A 249 10.63 -6.20 5.41
CA THR A 249 11.75 -6.57 4.51
C THR A 249 13.08 -6.76 5.23
N GLY A 250 13.28 -6.11 6.38
CA GLY A 250 14.55 -6.02 7.08
C GLY A 250 15.60 -5.17 6.34
N LYS A 251 15.24 -4.48 5.24
CA LYS A 251 16.19 -3.73 4.42
C LYS A 251 16.42 -2.34 5.03
N GLN A 252 17.54 -2.18 5.74
CA GLN A 252 17.92 -0.95 6.46
C GLN A 252 17.73 0.34 5.64
N ARG A 253 17.98 0.28 4.34
CA ARG A 253 17.82 1.43 3.45
C ARG A 253 16.43 2.06 3.46
N TYR A 254 15.37 1.29 3.73
CA TYR A 254 14.01 1.82 3.81
C TYR A 254 13.75 2.56 5.13
N LEU A 255 14.36 2.12 6.23
CA LEU A 255 14.37 2.86 7.49
C LEU A 255 15.19 4.15 7.36
N ASP A 256 16.34 4.09 6.71
CA ASP A 256 17.15 5.29 6.48
C ASP A 256 16.38 6.30 5.61
N LEU A 257 15.64 5.80 4.60
CA LEU A 257 14.78 6.64 3.77
C LEU A 257 13.57 7.19 4.55
N SER A 258 12.98 6.45 5.49
CA SER A 258 11.85 6.97 6.26
C SER A 258 12.21 8.25 7.02
N TYR A 259 13.44 8.32 7.55
CA TYR A 259 13.93 9.53 8.23
C TYR A 259 14.11 10.73 7.28
N LYS A 260 14.30 10.49 5.97
CA LYS A 260 14.33 11.57 4.95
C LYS A 260 12.96 12.20 4.72
N PHE A 261 11.87 11.56 5.16
CA PHE A 261 10.50 12.10 5.12
C PHE A 261 10.01 12.59 6.48
N THR A 262 10.93 12.89 7.41
CA THR A 262 10.63 13.59 8.67
C THR A 262 10.93 15.08 8.51
N ASP A 263 9.94 15.91 8.86
CA ASP A 263 10.03 17.36 8.81
C ASP A 263 10.45 17.98 10.17
N GLU A 264 10.96 19.20 10.15
CA GLU A 264 11.38 19.92 11.36
C GLU A 264 10.28 20.84 11.93
N PHE A 265 9.22 21.10 11.16
CA PHE A 265 8.18 22.07 11.50
C PHE A 265 7.16 21.49 12.49
N VAL A 266 6.78 20.22 12.30
CA VAL A 266 5.89 19.45 13.17
C VAL A 266 6.70 18.41 13.93
N MET A 267 7.28 17.43 13.23
CA MET A 267 7.89 16.27 13.91
C MET A 267 9.11 16.66 14.74
N GLY A 268 10.00 17.49 14.18
CA GLY A 268 11.15 18.00 14.93
C GLY A 268 10.77 18.80 16.18
N GLN A 269 9.70 19.60 16.12
CA GLN A 269 9.23 20.38 17.29
C GLN A 269 8.64 19.46 18.36
N LEU A 270 7.82 18.49 17.98
CA LEU A 270 7.19 17.56 18.91
C LEU A 270 8.18 16.58 19.56
N SER A 271 9.33 16.33 18.92
CA SER A 271 10.38 15.44 19.47
C SER A 271 11.24 16.07 20.56
N LYS A 272 11.14 17.38 20.79
CA LYS A 272 11.91 18.07 21.84
C LYS A 272 11.34 17.66 23.20
N LYS A 273 12.21 17.13 24.05
CA LYS A 273 11.89 16.74 25.43
C LYS A 273 11.95 17.93 26.38
#